data_AF-A0A815UHZ2-F1
#
_entry.id   AF-A0A815UHZ2-F1
#
_cell.length_a   1.000
_cell.length_b   1.000
_cell.length_c   1.000
_cell.angle_alpha   90.00
_cell.angle_beta   90.00
_cell.angle_gamma   90.00
#
_symmetry.space_group_name_H-M   'P 1'
#
loop_
_entity.id
_entity.type
_entity.pdbx_description
1 polymer ?
#
loop_
_entity_poly.entity_id
_entity_poly.type
_entity_poly.pdbx_seq_one_letter_code
_entity_poly.pdbx_strand_id
1 'polypeptide(L)'
;MVAIANAKLICPGYGFIRPLEPCVDQCSLDKDTCGAGKLCCYTPQSPCGNRCLIGKDDAEKKGTCPSSQSEQKDPKWGLCDGHFCDVDSDCSCKKKCCSNKCGSKICILRQ
;
A
#
# COMPACT_ATOMS: atom_id res chain seq x y z
N MET A 1 -21.14 5.74 21.56
CA MET A 1 -21.07 5.16 20.20
C MET A 1 -19.78 5.66 19.58
N VAL A 2 -18.76 4.79 19.51
CA VAL A 2 -17.44 5.17 18.98
C VAL A 2 -17.60 5.27 17.46
N ALA A 3 -17.39 6.46 16.91
CA ALA A 3 -17.31 6.67 15.48
C ALA A 3 -16.16 5.80 14.95
N ILE A 4 -16.53 4.69 14.31
CA ILE A 4 -15.59 3.83 13.61
C ILE A 4 -15.10 4.67 12.45
N ALA A 5 -13.82 5.05 12.50
CA ALA A 5 -13.17 5.74 11.40
C ALA A 5 -13.50 4.98 10.11
N ASN A 6 -13.88 5.71 9.06
CA ASN A 6 -14.07 5.17 7.72
C ASN A 6 -12.75 4.55 7.27
N ALA A 7 -12.54 3.28 7.62
CA ALA A 7 -11.37 2.56 7.18
C ALA A 7 -11.57 2.26 5.70
N LYS A 8 -10.95 3.10 4.88
CA LYS A 8 -10.93 2.90 3.43
C LYS A 8 -10.06 1.67 3.17
N LEU A 9 -10.64 0.65 2.56
CA LEU A 9 -9.83 -0.48 2.09
C LEU A 9 -9.01 0.00 0.89
N ILE A 10 -7.73 -0.38 0.84
CA ILE A 10 -6.87 -0.13 -0.31
C ILE A 10 -6.29 -1.43 -0.86
N CYS A 11 -5.95 -1.42 -2.14
CA CYS A 11 -5.30 -2.55 -2.78
C CYS A 11 -3.89 -2.76 -2.23
N PRO A 12 -3.49 -4.02 -1.92
CA PRO A 12 -2.09 -4.32 -1.66
C PRO A 12 -1.27 -4.04 -2.93
N GLY A 13 -0.26 -3.18 -2.81
CA GLY A 13 0.67 -2.82 -3.86
C GLY A 13 1.80 -3.83 -3.91
N TYR A 14 1.71 -4.74 -4.88
CA TYR A 14 2.83 -5.60 -5.23
C TYR A 14 3.79 -4.76 -6.08
N GLY A 15 5.02 -4.60 -5.59
CA GLY A 15 6.05 -3.76 -6.21
C GLY A 15 6.15 -3.90 -7.72
N PHE A 16 6.60 -2.82 -8.37
CA PHE A 16 6.69 -2.65 -9.82
C PHE A 16 7.52 -3.76 -10.48
N ILE A 17 6.88 -4.88 -10.83
CA ILE A 17 7.42 -5.85 -11.77
C ILE A 17 6.53 -5.74 -13.01
N ARG A 18 7.12 -5.44 -14.17
CA ARG A 18 6.35 -5.41 -15.41
C ARG A 18 5.96 -6.85 -15.76
N PRO A 19 4.66 -7.16 -15.94
CA PRO A 19 4.27 -8.51 -16.36
C PRO A 19 4.84 -8.81 -17.75
N LEU A 20 5.45 -9.99 -17.88
CA LEU A 20 6.06 -10.47 -19.12
C LEU A 20 5.06 -11.20 -20.04
N GLU A 21 3.83 -11.40 -19.56
CA GLU A 21 2.82 -12.27 -20.18
C GLU A 21 1.44 -11.58 -20.25
N PRO A 22 0.54 -11.99 -21.16
CA PRO A 22 -0.81 -11.45 -21.23
C PRO A 22 -1.59 -11.75 -19.94
N CYS A 23 -2.02 -10.69 -19.27
CA CYS A 23 -2.77 -10.78 -18.03
C CYS A 23 -4.24 -11.15 -18.27
N VAL A 24 -4.83 -11.89 -17.32
CA VAL A 24 -6.23 -12.32 -17.37
C VAL A 24 -6.97 -11.77 -16.17
N ASP A 25 -7.91 -10.87 -16.44
CA ASP A 25 -8.72 -10.21 -15.42
C ASP A 25 -9.83 -11.14 -14.90
N GLN A 26 -9.99 -11.17 -13.56
CA GLN A 26 -11.06 -11.89 -12.86
C GLN A 26 -12.17 -10.97 -12.36
N CYS A 27 -11.92 -9.67 -12.31
CA CYS A 27 -12.86 -8.64 -11.88
C CYS A 27 -12.61 -7.35 -12.66
N SER A 28 -13.54 -6.40 -12.58
CA SER A 28 -13.39 -5.07 -13.19
C SER A 28 -13.50 -3.98 -12.13
N LEU A 29 -12.65 -2.95 -12.26
CA LEU A 29 -12.59 -1.81 -11.33
C LEU A 29 -13.94 -1.07 -11.25
N ASP A 30 -14.66 -0.94 -12.36
CA ASP A 30 -15.94 -0.22 -12.45
C ASP A 30 -17.12 -0.98 -11.85
N LYS A 31 -17.02 -2.30 -11.70
CA LYS A 31 -18.10 -3.18 -11.25
C LYS A 31 -17.56 -4.16 -10.24
N ASP A 32 -16.91 -3.65 -9.18
CA ASP A 32 -16.26 -4.45 -8.14
C ASP A 32 -17.17 -5.62 -7.73
N THR A 33 -16.87 -6.78 -8.28
CA THR A 33 -17.70 -8.00 -8.19
C THR A 33 -17.19 -8.88 -7.05
N CYS A 34 -16.22 -8.36 -6.29
CA CYS A 34 -15.57 -9.04 -5.21
C CYS A 34 -16.47 -9.06 -3.97
N GLY A 35 -16.44 -10.17 -3.22
CA GLY A 35 -17.21 -10.31 -1.98
C GLY A 35 -16.76 -9.32 -0.89
N ALA A 36 -17.52 -9.23 0.21
CA ALA A 36 -17.27 -8.29 1.30
C ALA A 36 -15.79 -8.29 1.78
N GLY A 37 -15.19 -7.09 1.88
CA GLY A 37 -13.81 -6.90 2.32
C GLY A 37 -12.73 -7.16 1.25
N LYS A 38 -13.15 -7.53 0.03
CA LYS A 38 -12.26 -7.66 -1.11
C LYS A 38 -12.44 -6.51 -2.08
N LEU A 39 -11.36 -6.14 -2.74
CA LEU A 39 -11.32 -5.12 -3.76
C LEU A 39 -10.76 -5.72 -5.04
N CYS A 40 -11.26 -5.25 -6.18
CA CYS A 40 -10.65 -5.54 -7.46
C CYS A 40 -9.34 -4.77 -7.60
N CYS A 41 -8.21 -5.48 -7.57
CA CYS A 41 -6.87 -4.91 -7.55
C CYS A 41 -6.01 -5.48 -8.68
N TYR A 42 -5.20 -4.65 -9.31
CA TYR A 42 -4.27 -5.10 -10.34
C TYR A 42 -3.04 -5.79 -9.74
N THR A 43 -2.77 -7.03 -10.14
CA THR A 43 -1.56 -7.76 -9.81
C THR A 43 -0.60 -7.78 -11.00
N PRO A 44 0.63 -7.29 -10.87
CA PRO A 44 1.65 -7.44 -11.91
C PRO A 44 2.30 -8.83 -11.95
N GLN A 45 2.21 -9.61 -10.87
CA GLN A 45 2.87 -10.91 -10.73
C GLN A 45 1.93 -12.07 -11.07
N SER A 46 2.47 -13.15 -11.65
CA SER A 46 1.67 -14.29 -12.13
C SER A 46 0.89 -14.96 -11.00
N PRO A 47 -0.45 -15.10 -11.12
CA PRO A 47 -1.29 -14.67 -12.24
C PRO A 47 -1.51 -13.15 -12.26
N CYS A 48 -1.13 -12.49 -13.36
CA CYS A 48 -1.26 -11.05 -13.49
C CYS A 48 -2.67 -10.63 -13.99
N GLY A 49 -3.07 -9.39 -13.69
CA GLY A 49 -4.37 -8.82 -14.06
C GLY A 49 -5.18 -8.31 -12.86
N ASN A 50 -6.42 -7.90 -13.11
CA ASN A 50 -7.34 -7.46 -12.06
C ASN A 50 -7.91 -8.66 -11.29
N ARG A 51 -7.69 -8.71 -9.99
CA ARG A 51 -8.08 -9.83 -9.12
C ARG A 51 -8.72 -9.35 -7.83
N CYS A 52 -9.63 -10.15 -7.30
CA CYS A 52 -10.24 -9.88 -6.00
C CYS A 52 -9.26 -10.19 -4.87
N LEU A 53 -8.68 -9.14 -4.29
CA LEU A 53 -7.76 -9.24 -3.16
C LEU A 53 -8.41 -8.73 -1.90
N ILE A 54 -7.99 -9.26 -0.75
CA ILE A 54 -8.40 -8.70 0.54
C ILE A 54 -7.79 -7.30 0.64
N GLY A 55 -8.66 -6.30 0.77
CA GLY A 55 -8.23 -4.93 0.93
C GLY A 55 -7.48 -4.76 2.24
N LYS A 56 -6.47 -3.90 2.24
CA LYS A 56 -5.77 -3.51 3.45
C LYS A 56 -6.50 -2.35 4.09
N ASP A 57 -6.63 -2.43 5.41
CA ASP A 57 -7.23 -1.38 6.22
C ASP A 57 -6.30 -0.17 6.28
N ASP A 58 -6.72 0.95 5.69
CA ASP A 58 -6.00 2.23 5.70
C ASP A 58 -6.21 3.00 7.02
N ALA A 59 -6.15 2.30 8.15
CA ALA A 59 -6.11 2.93 9.45
C ALA A 59 -4.77 3.63 9.64
N GLU A 60 -4.83 4.96 9.58
CA GLU A 60 -3.69 5.81 9.89
C GLU A 60 -3.29 5.65 11.37
N LYS A 61 -2.02 5.32 11.61
CA LYS A 61 -1.42 5.39 12.95
C LYS A 61 -1.18 6.85 13.31
N LYS A 62 -1.39 7.19 14.59
CA LYS A 62 -1.03 8.50 15.15
C LYS A 62 0.41 8.89 14.81
N GLY A 63 0.68 10.20 14.69
CA GLY A 63 1.98 10.78 14.33
C GLY A 63 2.06 11.10 12.84
N THR A 64 3.09 11.81 12.42
CA THR A 64 3.24 12.27 11.03
C THR A 64 4.44 11.61 10.34
N CYS A 65 4.40 11.61 9.01
CA CYS A 65 5.56 11.25 8.21
C CYS A 65 6.58 12.40 8.22
N PRO A 66 7.89 12.09 8.25
CA PRO A 66 8.92 13.10 8.10
C PRO A 66 8.79 13.78 6.73
N SER A 67 9.03 15.10 6.68
CA SER A 67 8.93 15.89 5.45
C SER A 67 10.29 16.09 4.77
N SER A 68 11.38 15.83 5.50
CA SER A 68 12.75 16.09 5.05
C SER A 68 13.72 15.00 5.50
N GLN A 69 14.87 14.93 4.83
CA GLN A 69 15.92 13.98 5.20
C GLN A 69 16.52 14.27 6.59
N SER A 70 16.46 15.49 7.09
CA SER A 70 16.95 15.82 8.44
C SER A 70 16.10 15.19 9.55
N GLU A 71 14.83 14.90 9.27
CA GLU A 71 13.87 14.35 10.24
C GLU A 71 13.91 12.82 10.34
N GLN A 72 14.66 12.15 9.45
CA GLN A 72 14.73 10.68 9.43
C GLN A 72 16.14 10.20 9.09
N LYS A 73 16.52 9.00 9.54
CA LYS A 73 17.84 8.39 9.25
C LYS A 73 17.73 6.99 8.64
N ASP A 74 16.55 6.62 8.14
CA ASP A 74 16.32 5.34 7.51
C ASP A 74 17.04 5.28 6.15
N PRO A 75 17.89 4.26 5.92
CA PRO A 75 18.64 4.14 4.67
C PRO A 75 17.72 4.01 3.44
N LYS A 76 16.48 3.54 3.62
CA LYS A 76 15.50 3.40 2.53
C LYS A 76 14.91 4.73 2.09
N TRP A 77 15.13 5.83 2.82
CA TRP A 77 14.67 7.15 2.38
C TRP A 77 15.27 7.57 1.04
N GLY A 78 16.49 7.13 0.76
CA GLY A 78 17.17 7.38 -0.51
C GLY A 78 16.80 6.43 -1.64
N LEU A 79 16.11 5.32 -1.32
CA LEU A 79 15.91 4.21 -2.23
C LEU A 79 14.67 4.44 -3.08
N CYS A 80 14.87 4.85 -4.34
CA CYS A 80 13.75 5.03 -5.26
C CYS A 80 13.18 3.70 -5.77
N ASP A 81 13.95 2.62 -5.68
CA ASP A 81 13.56 1.30 -6.16
C ASP A 81 12.96 0.45 -5.02
N GLY A 82 11.65 0.19 -5.09
CA GLY A 82 10.95 -0.68 -4.16
C GLY A 82 9.77 -0.02 -3.46
N HIS A 83 8.70 -0.79 -3.30
CA HIS A 83 7.49 -0.44 -2.56
C HIS A 83 7.36 -1.43 -1.41
N PHE A 84 7.47 -0.96 -0.16
CA PHE A 84 7.65 -1.84 1.00
C PHE A 84 6.45 -1.89 1.94
N CYS A 85 5.46 -1.03 1.71
CA CYS A 85 4.21 -0.97 2.45
C CYS A 85 3.17 -0.25 1.60
N ASP A 86 1.90 -0.45 1.90
CA ASP A 86 0.78 0.26 1.29
C ASP A 86 0.03 1.09 2.32
N VAL A 87 -0.10 0.55 3.54
CA VAL A 87 -0.77 1.16 4.69
C VAL A 87 0.11 1.13 5.93
N ASP A 88 -0.23 1.94 6.92
CA ASP A 88 0.48 1.98 8.21
C ASP A 88 0.48 0.63 8.94
N SER A 89 -0.55 -0.20 8.74
CA SER A 89 -0.67 -1.53 9.36
C SER A 89 0.33 -2.56 8.82
N ASP A 90 0.92 -2.34 7.63
CA ASP A 90 2.03 -3.16 7.12
C ASP A 90 3.32 -2.94 7.92
N CYS A 91 3.44 -1.77 8.54
CA CYS A 91 4.64 -1.39 9.28
C CYS A 91 4.55 -1.85 10.73
N SER A 92 5.57 -2.53 11.24
CA SER A 92 5.60 -2.93 12.65
C SER A 92 5.78 -1.73 13.60
N CYS A 93 5.31 -1.87 14.83
CA CYS A 93 5.54 -0.93 15.93
C CYS A 93 5.03 0.49 15.61
N LYS A 94 5.78 1.52 16.07
CA LYS A 94 5.51 2.94 15.88
C LYS A 94 5.83 3.46 14.48
N LYS A 95 6.06 2.58 13.49
CA LYS A 95 6.35 2.98 12.12
C LYS A 95 5.05 3.22 11.33
N LYS A 96 5.09 4.20 10.45
CA LYS A 96 4.06 4.55 9.46
C LYS A 96 4.56 4.25 8.05
N CYS A 97 3.64 4.01 7.13
CA CYS A 97 3.92 3.85 5.72
C CYS A 97 3.96 5.22 5.05
N CYS A 98 5.17 5.71 4.79
CA CYS A 98 5.42 7.06 4.32
C CYS A 98 6.05 7.03 2.93
N SER A 99 5.76 8.05 2.12
CA SER A 99 6.50 8.26 0.87
C SER A 99 7.89 8.80 1.19
N ASN A 100 8.93 8.21 0.60
CA ASN A 100 10.27 8.74 0.67
C ASN A 100 10.49 9.88 -0.34
N LYS A 101 11.74 10.36 -0.45
CA LYS A 101 12.11 11.46 -1.36
C LYS A 101 11.80 11.21 -2.84
N CYS A 102 11.66 9.94 -3.25
CA CYS A 102 11.36 9.54 -4.62
C CYS A 102 9.87 9.20 -4.82
N GLY A 103 9.05 9.29 -3.77
CA GLY A 103 7.63 8.91 -3.79
C GLY A 103 7.35 7.46 -3.37
N SER A 104 8.38 6.60 -3.27
CA SER A 104 8.25 5.20 -2.90
C SER A 104 7.78 5.03 -1.45
N LYS A 105 6.83 4.13 -1.21
CA LYS A 105 6.30 3.86 0.14
C LYS A 105 7.24 2.96 0.95
N ILE A 106 7.64 3.45 2.13
CA ILE A 106 8.52 2.76 3.07
C ILE A 106 8.03 2.92 4.51
N CYS A 107 8.37 1.96 5.37
CA CYS A 107 8.06 2.02 6.79
C CYS A 107 9.08 2.86 7.56
N ILE A 108 8.67 4.03 8.05
CA ILE A 108 9.52 4.97 8.81
C ILE A 108 8.94 5.21 10.20
N LEU A 109 9.79 5.46 11.19
CA LEU A 109 9.34 5.93 12.51
C LEU A 109 8.54 7.22 12.37
N ARG A 110 7.35 7.23 12.99
CA ARG A 110 6.54 8.44 13.12
C ARG A 110 7.25 9.50 13.95
N GLN A 111 7.04 10.77 13.60
CA GLN A 111 7.36 11.92 14.45
C GLN A 111 6.24 12.13 15.48
#